data_AF-A0A2S6UMD8-F1
#
_entry.id   AF-A0A2S6UMD8-F1
#
_cell.length_a   1.000
_cell.length_b   1.000
_cell.length_c   1.000
_cell.angle_alpha   90.00
_cell.angle_beta   90.00
_cell.angle_gamma   90.00
#
_symmetry.space_group_name_H-M   'P 1'
#
loop_
_entity.id
_entity.type
_entity.pdbx_description
1 polymer ?
#
loop_
_entity_poly.entity_id
_entity_poly.type
_entity_poly.pdbx_seq_one_letter_code
_entity_poly.pdbx_strand_id
1 'polypeptide(L)' 'MTPEGLEALSEELKRLKDTDRHAVIKAIAAAREHGDLSENAEYHAARERQGFVEGRIAELENIISQAEPIDTSK' A
#
# COMPACT_ATOMS: atom_id res chain seq x y z
N MET A 1 19.55 9.61 -1.22
CA MET A 1 18.35 9.66 -2.08
C MET A 1 18.21 11.08 -2.60
N THR A 2 17.84 11.30 -3.87
CA THR A 2 17.56 12.67 -4.33
C THR A 2 16.26 13.19 -3.70
N PRO A 3 16.11 14.50 -3.50
CA PRO A 3 14.86 15.08 -3.00
C PRO A 3 13.64 14.67 -3.82
N GLU A 4 13.73 14.68 -5.15
CA GLU A 4 12.61 14.30 -6.03
C GLU A 4 12.24 12.82 -5.88
N GLY A 5 13.23 11.95 -5.71
CA GLY A 5 12.98 10.53 -5.48
C GLY A 5 12.28 10.26 -4.15
N LEU A 6 12.66 10.99 -3.10
CA LEU A 6 12.03 10.89 -1.78
C LEU A 6 10.58 11.41 -1.79
N GLU A 7 10.33 12.49 -2.53
CA GLU A 7 8.98 13.04 -2.72
C GLU A 7 8.07 12.04 -3.43
N ALA A 8 8.51 11.46 -4.54
CA ALA A 8 7.73 10.47 -5.29
C ALA A 8 7.36 9.23 -4.44
N LEU A 9 8.29 8.72 -3.63
CA LEU A 9 8.02 7.61 -2.70
C LEU A 9 7.03 8.02 -1.61
N SER A 10 7.11 9.26 -1.12
CA SER A 10 6.19 9.79 -0.12
C SER A 10 4.77 9.97 -0.66
N GLU A 11 4.63 10.43 -1.90
CA GLU A 11 3.34 10.51 -2.60
C GLU A 11 2.74 9.13 -2.83
N GLU A 12 3.55 8.16 -3.26
CA GLU A 12 3.11 6.76 -3.41
C GLU A 12 2.61 6.20 -2.07
N LEU A 13 3.39 6.37 -1.00
CA LEU A 13 3.02 5.93 0.34
C LEU A 13 1.69 6.56 0.80
N LYS A 14 1.52 7.86 0.55
CA LYS A 14 0.28 8.58 0.88
C LYS A 14 -0.91 8.00 0.12
N ARG A 15 -0.78 7.79 -1.20
CA ARG A 15 -1.86 7.19 -2.02
C ARG A 15 -2.24 5.81 -1.49
N LEU A 16 -1.24 4.97 -1.18
CA LEU A 16 -1.48 3.62 -0.68
C LEU A 16 -2.24 3.63 0.66
N LYS A 17 -1.87 4.51 1.59
CA LYS A 17 -2.52 4.61 2.91
C LYS A 17 -3.90 5.24 2.84
N ASP A 18 -4.05 6.33 2.08
CA ASP A 18 -5.29 7.12 2.06
C ASP A 18 -6.34 6.53 1.12
N THR A 19 -5.94 5.88 0.04
CA THR A 19 -6.85 5.38 -0.99
C THR A 19 -6.88 3.86 -1.06
N ASP A 20 -5.77 3.22 -1.39
CA ASP A 20 -5.75 1.79 -1.71
C ASP A 20 -6.08 0.91 -0.50
N ARG A 21 -5.50 1.20 0.68
CA ARG A 21 -5.79 0.47 1.92
C ARG A 21 -7.27 0.53 2.27
N HIS A 22 -7.90 1.70 2.18
CA HIS A 22 -9.34 1.86 2.43
C HIS A 22 -10.18 1.10 1.41
N ALA A 23 -9.81 1.13 0.13
CA ALA A 23 -10.49 0.40 -0.93
C ALA A 23 -10.44 -1.12 -0.70
N VAL A 24 -9.28 -1.64 -0.32
CA VAL A 24 -9.10 -3.06 0.01
C VAL A 24 -9.95 -3.49 1.21
N ILE A 25 -9.95 -2.70 2.28
CA ILE A 25 -10.79 -2.99 3.46
C ILE A 25 -12.27 -3.07 3.07
N LYS A 26 -12.75 -2.14 2.24
CA LYS A 26 -14.12 -2.16 1.73
C LYS A 26 -14.40 -3.39 0.85
N ALA A 27 -13.46 -3.78 -0.02
CA ALA A 27 -13.61 -4.97 -0.86
C ALA A 27 -13.69 -6.26 -0.03
N ILE A 28 -12.85 -6.39 1.00
CA ILE A 28 -12.89 -7.53 1.93
C ILE A 28 -14.22 -7.54 2.70
N ALA A 29 -14.68 -6.38 3.18
CA ALA A 29 -15.93 -6.27 3.91
C ALA A 29 -17.12 -6.69 3.04
N ALA A 30 -17.21 -6.18 1.81
CA ALA A 30 -18.24 -6.57 0.85
C ALA A 30 -18.18 -8.07 0.54
N ALA A 31 -17.00 -8.62 0.27
CA ALA A 31 -16.84 -10.05 -0.01
C ALA A 31 -17.31 -10.95 1.17
N ARG A 32 -17.16 -10.49 2.42
CA ARG A 32 -17.64 -11.19 3.61
C ARG A 32 -19.16 -11.28 3.73
N GLU A 33 -19.90 -10.39 3.08
CA GLU A 33 -21.37 -10.42 3.10
C GLU A 33 -21.94 -11.55 2.23
N HIS A 34 -21.14 -12.13 1.33
CA HIS A 34 -21.57 -13.19 0.41
C HIS A 34 -21.57 -14.62 1.02
N GLY A 35 -21.36 -14.73 2.34
CA GLY A 35 -21.51 -15.99 3.07
C GLY A 35 -20.27 -16.88 3.02
N ASP A 36 -20.22 -17.81 2.06
CA ASP A 36 -19.13 -18.80 2.02
C ASP A 36 -17.82 -18.19 1.49
N LEU A 37 -16.89 -17.91 2.41
CA LEU A 37 -15.59 -17.35 2.10
C LEU A 37 -14.60 -18.35 1.52
N SER A 38 -14.85 -19.65 1.66
CA SER A 38 -13.90 -20.67 1.22
C SER A 38 -13.81 -20.73 -0.31
N GLU A 39 -14.93 -20.53 -1.00
CA GLU A 39 -15.03 -20.51 -2.46
C GLU A 39 -15.12 -19.09 -3.07
N ASN A 40 -15.19 -18.05 -2.23
CA ASN A 40 -15.34 -16.67 -2.69
C ASN A 40 -14.04 -16.13 -3.32
N ALA A 41 -14.01 -16.12 -4.64
CA ALA A 41 -12.86 -15.64 -5.42
C ALA A 41 -12.55 -14.17 -5.15
N GLU A 42 -13.56 -13.31 -5.00
CA GLU A 42 -13.41 -11.89 -4.69
C GLU A 42 -12.78 -11.68 -3.30
N TYR A 43 -13.12 -12.50 -2.31
CA TYR A 43 -12.50 -12.47 -0.99
C TYR A 43 -11.02 -12.82 -1.06
N HIS A 44 -10.67 -13.91 -1.75
CA HIS A 44 -9.27 -14.32 -1.92
C HIS A 44 -8.47 -13.25 -2.66
N ALA A 45 -8.99 -12.72 -3.76
CA ALA A 45 -8.34 -11.65 -4.51
C ALA A 45 -8.16 -10.37 -3.66
N ALA A 46 -9.17 -10.00 -2.86
CA ALA A 46 -9.08 -8.84 -1.97
C ALA A 46 -8.04 -9.06 -0.84
N ARG A 47 -7.90 -10.28 -0.34
CA ARG A 47 -6.88 -10.66 0.65
C ARG A 47 -5.47 -10.66 0.08
N GLU A 48 -5.28 -11.15 -1.15
CA GLU A 48 -3.99 -11.04 -1.84
C GLU A 48 -3.62 -9.57 -2.06
N ARG A 49 -4.55 -8.76 -2.57
CA ARG A 49 -4.34 -7.32 -2.75
C ARG A 49 -3.99 -6.63 -1.43
N GLN A 50 -4.61 -7.03 -0.32
CA GLN A 50 -4.23 -6.54 1.00
C GLN A 50 -2.76 -6.83 1.33
N GLY A 51 -2.31 -8.07 1.11
CA GLY A 51 -0.92 -8.45 1.31
C GLY A 51 0.05 -7.58 0.51
N PHE A 52 -0.26 -7.35 -0.77
CA PHE A 52 0.55 -6.48 -1.64
C PHE A 52 0.58 -5.02 -1.16
N VAL A 53 -0.57 -4.45 -0.82
CA VAL A 53 -0.66 -3.05 -0.36
C VAL A 53 0.09 -2.86 0.96
N GLU A 54 -0.15 -3.73 1.94
CA GLU A 54 0.53 -3.62 3.25
C GLU A 54 2.03 -3.89 3.14
N GLY A 55 2.45 -4.84 2.29
CA GLY A 55 3.86 -5.10 2.01
C GLY A 55 4.57 -3.89 1.40
N ARG A 56 3.95 -3.26 0.39
CA ARG A 56 4.50 -2.06 -0.24
C ARG A 56 4.54 -0.87 0.72
N ILE A 57 3.52 -0.70 1.56
CA ILE A 57 3.53 0.36 2.59
C ILE A 57 4.70 0.15 3.56
N ALA A 58 4.89 -1.06 4.08
CA ALA A 58 5.98 -1.36 5.00
C ALA A 58 7.36 -1.14 4.37
N GLU A 59 7.52 -1.54 3.09
CA GLU A 59 8.74 -1.31 2.33
C GLU A 59 9.03 0.19 2.16
N LEU A 60 8.04 0.98 1.73
CA LEU A 60 8.18 2.42 1.55
C LEU A 60 8.46 3.15 2.86
N GLU A 61 7.76 2.79 3.94
CA GLU A 61 8.01 3.36 5.28
C GLU A 61 9.44 3.08 5.74
N ASN A 62 9.95 1.87 5.51
CA ASN A 62 11.33 1.52 5.82
C ASN A 62 12.32 2.35 4.99
N ILE A 63 12.14 2.40 3.66
CA ILE A 63 13.01 3.15 2.74
C ILE A 63 13.04 4.64 3.12
N ILE A 64 11.87 5.26 3.35
CA ILE A 64 11.75 6.68 3.70
C ILE A 64 12.37 6.95 5.07
N SER A 65 12.17 6.07 6.05
CA SER A 65 12.75 6.25 7.40
C SER A 65 14.27 6.20 7.43
N GLN A 66 14.88 5.50 6.48
CA GLN A 66 16.34 5.36 6.35
C GLN A 66 16.94 6.39 5.37
N ALA A 67 16.10 7.17 4.69
CA ALA A 67 16.55 8.09 3.66
C ALA A 67 17.20 9.33 4.28
N GLU A 68 18.52 9.44 4.16
CA GLU A 68 19.18 10.76 4.27
C GLU A 68 19.01 11.51 2.92
N PRO A 69 18.46 12.73 2.93
CA PRO A 69 18.39 13.56 1.74
C PRO A 69 19.81 13.95 1.32
N ILE A 70 20.22 13.50 0.14
CA ILE A 70 21.51 13.85 -0.46
C ILE A 70 21.25 15.06 -1.36
N ASP A 71 21.81 16.21 -0.99
CA ASP A 71 21.75 17.42 -1.82
C ASP A 71 22.74 17.29 -2.98
N THR A 72 22.22 17.20 -4.21
CA THR A 72 22.99 17.08 -5.44
C THR A 72 23.26 18.43 -6.12
N SER A 73 22.98 19.55 -5.48
CA SER A 73 23.06 20.91 -6.08
C SER A 73 24.49 21.50 -6.18
N LYS A 74 25.52 20.69 -6.42
CA LYS A 74 26.90 21.17 -6.60
C LYS A 74 27.44 21.00 -8.01
#